data_AF-A0AAU0S5U0-F1
#
_entry.id   AF-A0AAU0S5U0-F1
#
_cell.length_a   1.000
_cell.length_b   1.000
_cell.length_c   1.000
_cell.angle_alpha   90.00
_cell.angle_beta   90.00
_cell.angle_gamma   90.00
#
_symmetry.space_group_name_H-M   'P 1'
#
loop_
_entity.id
_entity.type
_entity.pdbx_description
1 polymer ?
#
loop_
_entity_poly.entity_id
_entity_poly.type
_entity_poly.pdbx_seq_one_letter_code
_entity_poly.pdbx_strand_id
1 'polypeptide(L)'
;MMTYEAYLDEVTTLMTEKFDLTDEDAIKHVMRAQAGDFFTLHDDMPEMRTPQRAQEDAQKIYDLRNKSRAHVAPQRKSRKP
;
A
#
# COMPACT_ATOMS: atom_id res chain seq x y z
N MET A 1 -19.71 -1.38 8.08
CA MET A 1 -18.90 -0.75 7.03
C MET A 1 -18.16 0.42 7.66
N MET A 2 -16.87 0.56 7.40
CA MET A 2 -15.99 1.57 8.00
C MET A 2 -16.14 2.93 7.30
N THR A 3 -15.86 4.03 8.00
CA THR A 3 -15.69 5.33 7.35
C THR A 3 -14.47 5.28 6.42
N TYR A 4 -14.34 6.24 5.50
CA TYR A 4 -13.18 6.28 4.60
C TYR A 4 -11.87 6.41 5.38
N GLU A 5 -11.80 7.36 6.31
CA GLU A 5 -10.63 7.54 7.18
C GLU A 5 -10.33 6.30 8.02
N ALA A 6 -11.35 5.70 8.67
CA ALA A 6 -11.15 4.49 9.46
C ALA A 6 -10.69 3.30 8.59
N TYR A 7 -11.13 3.24 7.33
CA TYR A 7 -10.68 2.23 6.39
C TYR A 7 -9.20 2.42 6.00
N LEU A 8 -8.77 3.65 5.75
CA LEU A 8 -7.36 3.95 5.44
C LEU A 8 -6.45 3.71 6.64
N ASP A 9 -6.90 4.04 7.84
CA ASP A 9 -6.19 3.77 9.09
C ASP A 9 -6.04 2.26 9.34
N GLU A 10 -7.10 1.48 9.11
CA GLU A 10 -7.07 0.02 9.19
C GLU A 10 -6.10 -0.58 8.16
N VAL A 11 -6.13 -0.12 6.90
CA VAL A 11 -5.17 -0.57 5.87
C VAL A 11 -3.73 -0.26 6.29
N THR A 12 -3.49 0.94 6.83
CA THR A 12 -2.16 1.36 7.30
C THR A 12 -1.67 0.50 8.46
N THR A 13 -2.55 0.25 9.45
CA THR A 13 -2.28 -0.62 10.59
C THR A 13 -1.96 -2.04 10.14
N LEU A 14 -2.75 -2.60 9.23
CA LEU A 14 -2.48 -3.93 8.69
C LEU A 14 -1.16 -4.00 7.91
N MET A 15 -0.74 -2.91 7.29
CA MET A 15 0.55 -2.85 6.60
C MET A 15 1.74 -2.90 7.56
N THR A 16 1.63 -2.28 8.74
CA THR A 16 2.68 -2.34 9.77
C THR A 16 2.70 -3.72 10.42
N GLU A 17 1.53 -4.23 10.84
CA GLU A 17 1.39 -5.51 11.54
C GLU A 17 1.76 -6.73 10.69
N LYS A 18 1.33 -6.79 9.42
CA LYS A 18 1.52 -7.98 8.59
C LYS A 18 2.88 -8.06 7.91
N PHE A 19 3.53 -6.91 7.70
CA PHE A 19 4.71 -6.83 6.84
C PHE A 19 5.94 -6.20 7.49
N ASP A 20 5.90 -5.96 8.80
CA ASP A 20 7.00 -5.39 9.59
C ASP A 20 7.50 -4.06 9.00
N LEU A 21 6.54 -3.25 8.53
CA LEU A 21 6.82 -1.90 8.05
C LEU A 21 6.76 -0.91 9.21
N THR A 22 7.60 0.12 9.14
CA THR A 22 7.43 1.30 10.00
C THR A 22 6.15 2.03 9.64
N ASP A 23 5.55 2.72 10.60
CA ASP A 23 4.35 3.55 10.36
C ASP A 23 4.57 4.52 9.20
N GLU A 24 5.74 5.18 9.15
CA GLU A 24 6.11 6.10 8.08
C GLU A 24 6.10 5.43 6.70
N ASP A 25 6.61 4.19 6.59
CA ASP A 25 6.67 3.49 5.32
C ASP A 25 5.30 2.93 4.90
N ALA A 26 4.49 2.47 5.86
CA ALA A 26 3.10 2.09 5.61
C ALA A 26 2.29 3.29 5.11
N ILE A 27 2.39 4.45 5.76
CA ILE A 27 1.73 5.69 5.34
C ILE A 27 2.18 6.09 3.93
N LYS A 28 3.48 6.05 3.61
CA LYS A 28 3.97 6.37 2.26
C LYS A 28 3.36 5.46 1.19
N HIS A 29 3.18 4.17 1.51
CA HIS A 29 2.56 3.23 0.59
C HIS A 29 1.07 3.51 0.37
N VAL A 30 0.32 3.80 1.43
CA VAL A 30 -1.10 4.17 1.34
C VAL A 30 -1.28 5.49 0.59
N MET A 31 -0.49 6.52 0.91
CA MET A 31 -0.48 7.81 0.19
C MET A 31 -0.19 7.63 -1.30
N ARG A 32 0.76 6.76 -1.65
CA ARG A 32 1.07 6.44 -3.05
C ARG A 32 -0.09 5.73 -3.74
N ALA A 33 -0.80 4.84 -3.06
CA ALA A 33 -1.98 4.17 -3.59
C ALA A 33 -3.14 5.16 -3.80
N GLN A 34 -3.36 6.09 -2.87
CA GLN A 34 -4.32 7.18 -3.03
C GLN A 34 -4.00 8.06 -4.24
N ALA A 35 -2.73 8.47 -4.42
CA ALA A 35 -2.30 9.25 -5.57
C ALA A 35 -2.38 8.50 -6.91
N GLY A 36 -2.57 7.17 -6.89
CA GLY A 36 -2.73 6.33 -8.06
C GLY A 36 -4.16 5.83 -8.26
N ASP A 37 -5.16 6.52 -7.71
CA ASP A 37 -6.59 6.23 -7.83
C ASP A 37 -6.99 4.82 -7.32
N PHE A 38 -6.16 4.22 -6.46
CA PHE A 38 -6.43 2.86 -5.95
C PHE A 38 -7.72 2.79 -5.13
N PHE A 39 -8.03 3.87 -4.40
CA PHE A 39 -9.16 3.92 -3.48
C PHE A 39 -10.43 4.58 -4.06
N THR A 40 -10.43 5.04 -5.31
CA THR A 40 -11.59 5.71 -5.92
C THR A 40 -12.86 4.84 -5.84
N LEU A 41 -12.74 3.53 -6.04
CA LEU A 41 -13.88 2.63 -5.93
C LEU A 41 -14.43 2.52 -4.49
N HIS A 42 -13.60 2.74 -3.46
CA HIS A 42 -14.05 2.76 -2.06
C HIS A 42 -14.80 4.05 -1.71
N ASP A 43 -14.52 5.14 -2.40
CA ASP A 43 -15.30 6.38 -2.30
C ASP A 43 -16.69 6.18 -2.90
N ASP A 44 -16.77 5.63 -4.11
CA ASP A 44 -18.03 5.38 -4.83
C ASP A 44 -18.85 4.23 -4.23
N MET A 45 -18.18 3.20 -3.70
CA MET A 45 -18.80 2.02 -3.11
C MET A 45 -18.41 1.91 -1.63
N PRO A 46 -19.07 2.68 -0.76
CA PRO A 46 -19.02 2.55 0.69
C PRO A 46 -18.89 1.10 1.16
N GLU A 47 -19.78 0.22 0.71
CA GLU A 47 -19.92 -1.16 1.17
C GLU A 47 -18.63 -2.00 1.07
N MET A 48 -17.69 -1.61 0.21
CA MET A 48 -16.39 -2.26 0.09
C MET A 48 -15.47 -2.05 1.31
N ARG A 49 -15.71 -1.02 2.13
CA ARG A 49 -14.90 -0.68 3.31
C ARG A 49 -15.19 -1.64 4.46
N THR A 50 -14.74 -2.87 4.30
CA THR A 50 -14.85 -3.97 5.25
C THR A 50 -13.46 -4.37 5.77
N PRO A 51 -13.36 -4.97 6.97
CA PRO A 51 -12.07 -5.45 7.48
C PRO A 51 -11.39 -6.46 6.55
N GLN A 52 -12.18 -7.35 5.93
CA GLN A 52 -11.66 -8.32 4.97
C GLN A 52 -11.04 -7.62 3.76
N ARG A 53 -11.71 -6.59 3.23
CA ARG A 53 -11.19 -5.83 2.10
C ARG A 53 -9.94 -5.04 2.44
N ALA A 54 -9.86 -4.47 3.65
CA ALA A 54 -8.67 -3.78 4.14
C ALA A 54 -7.44 -4.72 4.16
N GLN A 55 -7.63 -5.98 4.56
CA GLN A 55 -6.56 -6.99 4.53
C GLN A 55 -6.09 -7.34 3.12
N GLU A 56 -7.03 -7.45 2.17
CA GLU A 56 -6.74 -7.69 0.75
C GLU A 56 -5.97 -6.52 0.13
N ASP A 57 -6.41 -5.30 0.41
CA ASP A 57 -5.80 -4.09 -0.13
C ASP A 57 -4.42 -3.82 0.47
N ALA A 58 -4.23 -4.03 1.77
CA ALA A 58 -2.91 -3.95 2.41
C ALA A 58 -1.90 -4.90 1.73
N GLN A 59 -2.31 -6.14 1.43
CA GLN A 59 -1.49 -7.10 0.69
C GLN A 59 -1.19 -6.60 -0.73
N LYS A 60 -2.21 -6.12 -1.45
CA LYS A 60 -2.07 -5.66 -2.83
C LYS A 60 -1.15 -4.44 -2.93
N ILE A 61 -1.26 -3.48 -2.02
CA ILE A 61 -0.39 -2.31 -1.93
C ILE A 61 1.05 -2.74 -1.68
N TYR A 62 1.25 -3.65 -0.72
CA TYR A 62 2.57 -4.22 -0.42
C TYR A 62 3.20 -4.89 -1.66
N ASP A 63 2.43 -5.67 -2.43
CA ASP A 63 2.93 -6.36 -3.62
C ASP A 63 3.25 -5.40 -4.78
N LEU A 64 2.45 -4.34 -4.95
CA LEU A 64 2.68 -3.31 -5.97
C LEU A 64 3.99 -2.52 -5.74
N ARG A 65 4.45 -2.42 -4.48
CA ARG A 65 5.74 -1.80 -4.15
C ARG A 65 6.91 -2.48 -4.87
N ASN A 66 6.86 -3.80 -4.99
CA ASN A 66 7.95 -4.61 -5.56
C ASN A 66 7.94 -4.55 -7.09
N LYS A 67 6.75 -4.51 -7.71
CA LYS A 67 6.61 -4.35 -9.16
C LYS A 67 7.15 -3.00 -9.65
N SER A 68 7.01 -1.95 -8.84
CA SER A 68 7.57 -0.63 -9.12
C SER A 68 9.10 -0.58 -9.04
N ARG A 69 9.71 -1.37 -8.14
CA ARG A 69 11.18 -1.45 -7.99
C ARG A 69 11.83 -2.36 -9.02
N ALA A 70 11.11 -3.36 -9.53
CA ALA A 70 11.62 -4.26 -10.58
C ALA A 70 11.94 -3.52 -11.89
N HIS A 71 11.39 -2.32 -12.11
CA HIS A 71 11.72 -1.49 -13.27
C HIS A 71 12.98 -0.62 -13.10
N VAL A 72 13.60 -0.62 -11.90
CA VAL A 72 14.85 0.09 -11.61
C VAL A 72 15.83 -0.86 -10.92
N ALA A 73 16.30 -1.87 -11.66
CA ALA A 73 17.46 -2.63 -11.23
C ALA A 73 18.67 -1.67 -11.12
N PRO A 74 19.39 -1.61 -9.98
CA PRO A 74 20.57 -0.77 -9.88
C PRO A 74 21.69 -1.36 -10.74
N GLN A 75 22.16 -0.60 -11.75
CA GLN A 75 23.43 -0.88 -12.40
C GLN A 75 24.57 -0.70 -11.38
N ARG A 76 24.90 -1.77 -10.65
CA ARG A 76 26.22 -1.92 -10.04
C ARG A 76 27.23 -2.17 -11.16
N LYS A 77 27.79 -1.11 -11.75
CA LYS A 77 29.07 -1.18 -12.45
C LYS A 77 30.16 -0.59 -11.57
N SER A 78 30.60 -1.38 -10.60
CA SER A 78 31.92 -1.22 -10.00
C SER A 78 32.78 -2.39 -10.43
N ARG A 79 33.76 -2.11 -11.30
CA ARG A 79 35.12 -2.66 -11.25
C ARG A 79 35.96 -2.07 -12.38
N LYS A 80 36.77 -1.08 -11.99
CA LYS A 80 38.01 -0.69 -12.69
C LYS A 80 39.12 -1.59 -12.15
N PRO A 81 40.00 -2.10 -13.02
CA PRO A 81 41.43 -1.87 -12.82
C PRO A 81 41.96 -0.91 -13.88
#